data_AF-A0A2L2TQX0-F1
#
_entry.id   AF-A0A2L2TQX0-F1
#
_cell.length_a   1.000
_cell.length_b   1.000
_cell.length_c   1.000
_cell.angle_alpha   90.00
_cell.angle_beta   90.00
_cell.angle_gamma   90.00
#
_symmetry.space_group_name_H-M   'P 1'
#
loop_
_entity.id
_entity.type
_entity.pdbx_description
1 polymer ?
#
loop_
_entity_poly.entity_id
_entity_poly.type
_entity_poly.pdbx_seq_one_letter_code
_entity_poly.pdbx_strand_id
1 'polypeptide(L)'
;MAPTSRTRTSTTYIKAEDDCPSTLRARLRDDPPAKASPVKPPPSQSIYQQVHAFLGNYANVHKRNKSAVQEPESSDPATQFQEAYARIGLSIHTSATEHLGKAHADVQTVIKRFSEESSKTLAQSRDLYANIEYPLSKTLCNSEDHPRASVEVHLNRLKQDIAAAREEVLRLSAEWEECCRTEEEAWDDFKRGFDNRGREEKGVSKKVNAAAEEFKKEARAIVEANYQLLDETDQDFKQKIQEETQKIMANLLADI
;
A
#
# COMPACT_ATOMS: atom_id res chain seq x y z
N MET A 1 -18.78 -2.26 48.33
CA MET A 1 -17.31 -2.43 48.50
C MET A 1 -16.65 -2.22 47.14
N ALA A 2 -15.42 -1.72 47.13
CA ALA A 2 -14.49 -1.69 45.99
C ALA A 2 -13.28 -2.59 46.37
N PRO A 3 -12.27 -2.85 45.50
CA PRO A 3 -12.05 -2.46 44.09
C PRO A 3 -12.47 -3.63 43.15
N THR A 4 -11.82 -4.12 42.07
CA THR A 4 -10.51 -3.93 41.38
C THR A 4 -10.64 -4.64 40.00
N SER A 5 -10.06 -4.25 38.85
CA SER A 5 -9.66 -2.95 38.27
C SER A 5 -9.17 -3.20 36.83
N ARG A 6 -9.42 -2.31 35.85
CA ARG A 6 -8.62 -2.29 34.59
C ARG A 6 -8.57 -0.90 33.94
N THR A 7 -7.47 -0.18 34.17
CA THR A 7 -7.16 1.11 33.53
C THR A 7 -6.79 0.90 32.06
N ARG A 8 -7.27 1.74 31.15
CA ARG A 8 -6.97 1.63 29.71
C ARG A 8 -6.27 2.88 29.16
N THR A 9 -4.99 2.71 28.83
CA THR A 9 -4.15 3.57 27.96
C THR A 9 -4.19 5.09 28.20
N SER A 10 -3.20 5.62 28.92
CA SER A 10 -2.78 7.02 28.80
C SER A 10 -2.12 7.28 27.44
N THR A 11 -2.38 8.45 26.85
CA THR A 11 -1.70 8.95 25.65
C THR A 11 -0.56 9.90 26.02
N THR A 12 0.70 9.48 25.88
CA THR A 12 1.84 10.40 26.03
C THR A 12 3.10 9.93 25.29
N TYR A 13 3.85 10.90 24.77
CA TYR A 13 5.29 10.84 24.50
C TYR A 13 5.82 9.79 23.52
N ILE A 14 5.77 10.11 22.22
CA ILE A 14 6.84 9.65 21.30
C ILE A 14 8.05 10.53 21.57
N LYS A 15 9.11 9.93 22.12
CA LYS A 15 10.41 10.59 22.33
C LYS A 15 11.20 10.58 21.01
N ALA A 16 11.85 11.68 20.69
CA ALA A 16 12.76 11.77 19.53
C ALA A 16 14.15 11.20 19.86
N GLU A 17 14.98 11.07 18.82
CA GLU A 17 16.39 10.64 18.81
C GLU A 17 16.63 9.15 19.15
N ASP A 18 17.51 8.39 18.48
CA ASP A 18 17.78 8.25 17.02
C ASP A 18 18.46 6.85 16.83
N ASP A 19 19.08 6.36 15.75
CA ASP A 19 19.68 6.93 14.53
C ASP A 19 19.10 6.29 13.24
N CYS A 20 19.34 6.96 12.11
CA CYS A 20 19.32 6.34 10.79
C CYS A 20 20.48 6.87 9.91
N PRO A 21 21.49 6.06 9.54
CA PRO A 21 22.69 6.51 8.82
C PRO A 21 22.44 6.75 7.31
N SER A 22 21.26 7.27 6.96
CA SER A 22 20.80 7.51 5.59
C SER A 22 21.05 8.96 5.17
N THR A 23 22.29 9.25 4.79
CA THR A 23 22.70 10.54 4.18
C THR A 23 21.88 10.92 2.93
N LEU A 24 21.27 9.92 2.28
CA LEU A 24 20.31 10.10 1.18
C LEU A 24 18.99 10.76 1.61
N ARG A 25 18.43 10.43 2.78
CA ARG A 25 17.15 11.00 3.24
C ARG A 25 17.28 12.42 3.78
N ALA A 26 18.41 12.78 4.38
CA ALA A 26 18.69 14.14 4.83
C ALA A 26 18.71 15.13 3.64
N ARG A 27 19.48 14.80 2.59
CA ARG A 27 19.58 15.60 1.35
C ARG A 27 18.26 15.79 0.59
N LEU A 28 17.24 14.98 0.88
CA LEU A 28 15.93 15.01 0.23
C LEU A 28 14.89 15.89 0.95
N ARG A 29 15.27 16.57 2.04
CA ARG A 29 14.39 17.48 2.80
C ARG A 29 14.85 18.93 2.86
N ASP A 30 16.16 19.17 2.75
CA ASP A 30 16.77 20.49 2.98
C ASP A 30 17.04 21.28 1.69
N ASP A 31 16.37 20.97 0.58
CA ASP A 31 16.45 21.74 -0.66
C ASP A 31 15.43 22.91 -0.60
N PRO A 32 15.87 24.16 -0.36
CA PRO A 32 14.95 25.27 -0.18
C PRO A 32 14.27 25.61 -1.51
N PRO A 33 12.99 26.02 -1.53
CA PRO A 33 12.34 26.45 -2.76
C PRO A 33 13.16 27.58 -3.40
N ALA A 34 13.52 27.39 -4.67
CA ALA A 34 14.48 28.23 -5.37
C ALA A 34 14.13 29.71 -5.18
N LYS A 35 15.02 30.45 -4.48
CA LYS A 35 14.78 31.85 -4.12
C LYS A 35 14.47 32.63 -5.39
N ALA A 36 13.24 33.15 -5.48
CA ALA A 36 12.77 33.86 -6.65
C ALA A 36 13.80 34.95 -7.02
N SER A 37 14.40 34.81 -8.21
CA SER A 37 15.39 35.77 -8.68
C SER A 37 14.75 37.15 -8.68
N PRO A 38 15.41 38.19 -8.14
CA PRO A 38 14.89 39.56 -8.15
C PRO A 38 14.95 40.10 -9.58
N VAL A 39 13.99 39.69 -10.41
CA VAL A 39 13.70 40.27 -11.72
C VAL A 39 13.27 41.71 -11.47
N LYS A 40 14.26 42.60 -11.40
CA LYS A 40 14.01 44.04 -11.46
C LYS A 40 13.18 44.29 -12.73
N PRO A 41 11.98 44.90 -12.63
CA PRO A 41 11.26 45.27 -13.82
C PRO A 41 12.15 46.21 -14.66
N PRO A 42 12.13 46.11 -16.00
CA PRO A 42 12.89 47.02 -16.85
C PRO A 42 12.47 48.48 -16.54
N PRO A 43 13.39 49.46 -16.65
CA PRO A 43 13.21 50.80 -16.09
C PRO A 43 12.07 51.59 -16.78
N SER A 44 10.87 51.45 -16.24
CA SER A 44 9.63 52.08 -16.72
C SER A 44 9.63 53.61 -16.65
N GLN A 45 10.57 54.20 -15.92
CA GLN A 45 10.74 55.65 -15.77
C GLN A 45 10.87 56.38 -17.12
N SER A 46 11.56 55.79 -18.10
CA SER A 46 11.70 56.38 -19.44
C SER A 46 10.35 56.55 -20.15
N ILE A 47 9.51 55.50 -20.12
CA ILE A 47 8.23 55.46 -20.85
C ILE A 47 7.25 56.47 -20.25
N TYR A 48 7.15 56.51 -18.91
CA TYR A 48 6.27 57.46 -18.22
C TYR A 48 6.70 58.92 -18.49
N GLN A 49 8.00 59.21 -18.42
CA GLN A 49 8.53 60.56 -18.71
C GLN A 49 8.31 60.96 -20.16
N GLN A 50 8.50 60.06 -21.13
CA GLN A 50 8.32 60.38 -22.55
C GLN A 50 6.86 60.65 -22.91
N VAL A 51 5.91 59.86 -22.38
CA VAL A 51 4.46 60.11 -22.56
C VAL A 51 4.04 61.43 -21.89
N HIS A 52 4.54 61.72 -20.69
CA HIS A 52 4.30 63.01 -20.04
C HIS A 52 4.94 64.20 -20.76
N ALA A 53 6.06 64.02 -21.47
CA ALA A 53 6.67 65.09 -22.27
C ALA A 53 5.80 65.46 -23.49
N PHE A 54 5.28 64.46 -24.22
CA PHE A 54 4.35 64.70 -25.33
C PHE A 54 3.05 65.36 -24.86
N LEU A 55 2.41 64.84 -23.81
CA LEU A 55 1.15 65.41 -23.28
C LEU A 55 1.36 66.79 -22.61
N GLY A 56 2.48 66.99 -21.90
CA GLY A 56 2.79 68.23 -21.20
C GLY A 56 3.07 69.42 -22.12
N ASN A 57 3.53 69.16 -23.35
CA ASN A 57 3.69 70.20 -24.36
C ASN A 57 2.34 70.79 -24.81
N TYR A 58 1.28 69.97 -24.92
CA TYR A 58 -0.05 70.45 -25.32
C TYR A 58 -0.64 71.49 -24.37
N ALA A 59 -0.38 71.37 -23.07
CA ALA A 59 -0.84 72.33 -22.07
C ALA A 59 -0.20 73.73 -22.21
N ASN A 60 0.93 73.87 -22.92
CA ASN A 60 1.69 75.12 -23.02
C ASN A 60 1.50 75.88 -24.35
N VAL A 61 0.92 75.27 -25.39
CA VAL A 61 0.79 75.87 -26.73
C VAL A 61 -0.02 77.18 -26.73
N HIS A 62 -0.95 77.37 -25.79
CA HIS A 62 -1.77 78.59 -25.69
C HIS A 62 -1.05 79.83 -25.12
N LYS A 63 0.25 79.79 -24.78
CA LYS A 63 0.99 80.96 -24.24
C LYS A 63 2.43 81.13 -24.76
N ARG A 64 2.64 81.28 -26.07
CA ARG A 64 3.80 82.05 -26.59
C ARG A 64 3.54 82.76 -27.92
N ASN A 65 4.36 83.77 -28.20
CA ASN A 65 4.09 84.82 -29.18
C ASN A 65 4.57 84.50 -30.61
N LYS A 66 4.04 85.28 -31.57
CA LYS A 66 4.38 85.27 -33.00
C LYS A 66 5.89 85.38 -33.28
N SER A 67 6.41 84.48 -34.11
CA SER A 67 7.49 84.74 -35.07
C SER A 67 7.31 83.79 -36.29
N ALA A 68 8.11 83.97 -37.34
CA ALA A 68 7.76 83.50 -38.69
C ALA A 68 8.01 82.00 -38.97
N VAL A 69 7.02 81.40 -39.64
CA VAL A 69 7.14 80.40 -40.73
C VAL A 69 8.35 79.46 -40.71
N GLN A 70 8.11 78.24 -40.25
CA GLN A 70 8.29 77.06 -41.11
C GLN A 70 6.93 76.39 -41.29
N GLU A 71 6.78 75.59 -42.34
CA GLU A 71 5.50 74.92 -42.62
C GLU A 71 5.18 73.88 -41.54
N PRO A 72 3.94 73.82 -41.03
CA PRO A 72 3.47 72.64 -40.31
C PRO A 72 3.19 71.55 -41.35
N GLU A 73 4.16 70.65 -41.56
CA GLU A 73 3.84 69.35 -42.16
C GLU A 73 2.66 68.74 -41.38
N SER A 74 1.61 68.35 -42.09
CA SER A 74 0.30 68.08 -41.50
C SER A 74 0.19 66.70 -40.85
N SER A 75 1.15 66.35 -39.99
CA SER A 75 0.99 65.27 -39.02
C SER A 75 0.06 65.77 -37.91
N ASP A 76 -1.17 65.28 -37.90
CA ASP A 76 -2.03 65.33 -36.71
C ASP A 76 -1.22 64.78 -35.52
N PRO A 77 -1.13 65.47 -34.37
CA PRO A 77 -0.40 64.94 -33.21
C PRO A 77 -0.93 63.59 -32.71
N ALA A 78 -2.18 63.22 -33.03
CA ALA A 78 -2.67 61.88 -32.81
C ALA A 78 -1.89 60.83 -33.63
N THR A 79 -1.49 61.12 -34.87
CA THR A 79 -0.68 60.20 -35.69
C THR A 79 0.77 60.15 -35.21
N GLN A 80 1.38 61.28 -34.82
CA GLN A 80 2.71 61.26 -34.18
C GLN A 80 2.72 60.41 -32.90
N PHE A 81 1.69 60.55 -32.05
CA PHE A 81 1.54 59.74 -30.85
C PHE A 81 1.31 58.26 -31.18
N GLN A 82 0.47 57.96 -32.18
CA GLN A 82 0.21 56.59 -32.65
C GLN A 82 1.47 55.92 -33.19
N GLU A 83 2.29 56.62 -33.98
CA GLU A 83 3.58 56.12 -34.47
C GLU A 83 4.59 55.88 -33.33
N ALA A 84 4.69 56.82 -32.39
CA ALA A 84 5.56 56.67 -31.23
C ALA A 84 5.14 55.46 -30.37
N TYR A 85 3.84 55.30 -30.13
CA TYR A 85 3.27 54.17 -29.39
C TYR A 85 3.48 52.84 -30.13
N ALA A 86 3.26 52.79 -31.45
CA ALA A 86 3.50 51.61 -32.28
C ALA A 86 5.00 51.22 -32.29
N ARG A 87 5.91 52.20 -32.36
CA ARG A 87 7.36 51.99 -32.32
C ARG A 87 7.84 51.45 -30.96
N ILE A 88 7.22 51.90 -29.87
CA ILE A 88 7.47 51.38 -28.51
C ILE A 88 6.88 49.97 -28.35
N GLY A 89 5.66 49.71 -28.85
CA GLY A 89 5.07 48.38 -28.85
C GLY A 89 5.92 47.36 -29.63
N LEU A 90 6.43 47.76 -30.80
CA LEU A 90 7.34 46.95 -31.60
C LEU A 90 8.67 46.68 -30.88
N SER A 91 9.32 47.70 -30.29
CA SER A 91 10.61 47.48 -29.61
C SER A 91 10.49 46.62 -28.34
N ILE A 92 9.38 46.74 -27.60
CA ILE A 92 9.04 45.84 -26.49
C ILE A 92 8.83 44.42 -27.02
N HIS A 93 8.10 44.24 -28.12
CA HIS A 93 7.84 42.92 -28.70
C HIS A 93 9.12 42.25 -29.26
N THR A 94 9.97 42.98 -29.96
CA THR A 94 11.28 42.48 -30.44
C THR A 94 12.18 42.11 -29.28
N SER A 95 12.28 42.96 -28.25
CA SER A 95 13.06 42.64 -27.03
C SER A 95 12.52 41.39 -26.31
N ALA A 96 11.21 41.28 -26.14
CA ALA A 96 10.58 40.12 -25.51
C ALA A 96 10.81 38.82 -26.31
N THR A 97 10.66 38.86 -27.64
CA THR A 97 10.88 37.68 -28.49
C THR A 97 12.36 37.28 -28.56
N GLU A 98 13.29 38.24 -28.57
CA GLU A 98 14.73 37.96 -28.40
C GLU A 98 15.05 37.30 -27.05
N HIS A 99 14.50 37.82 -25.94
CA HIS A 99 14.74 37.25 -24.62
C HIS A 99 14.13 35.86 -24.45
N LEU A 100 12.94 35.61 -25.01
CA LEU A 100 12.33 34.28 -25.06
C LEU A 100 13.14 33.31 -25.93
N GLY A 101 13.65 33.76 -27.08
CA GLY A 101 14.50 32.95 -27.95
C GLY A 101 15.81 32.53 -27.27
N LYS A 102 16.47 33.46 -26.56
CA LYS A 102 17.68 33.20 -25.76
C LYS A 102 17.38 32.23 -24.62
N ALA A 103 16.36 32.50 -23.81
CA ALA A 103 15.96 31.62 -22.71
C ALA A 103 15.56 30.20 -23.16
N HIS A 104 14.88 30.07 -24.30
CA HIS A 104 14.57 28.76 -24.89
C HIS A 104 15.84 28.03 -25.34
N ALA A 105 16.80 28.72 -25.98
CA ALA A 105 18.09 28.13 -26.34
C ALA A 105 18.86 27.64 -25.10
N ASP A 106 18.94 28.45 -24.05
CA ASP A 106 19.59 28.09 -22.78
C ASP A 106 18.94 26.83 -22.17
N VAL A 107 17.61 26.80 -22.04
CA VAL A 107 16.85 25.64 -21.56
C VAL A 107 17.12 24.38 -22.40
N GLN A 108 17.19 24.51 -23.73
CA GLN A 108 17.52 23.39 -24.62
C GLN A 108 18.96 22.87 -24.41
N THR A 109 19.93 23.73 -24.07
CA THR A 109 21.29 23.26 -23.70
C THR A 109 21.31 22.52 -22.37
N VAL A 110 20.51 22.97 -21.39
CA VAL A 110 20.39 22.30 -20.08
C VAL A 110 19.72 20.93 -20.22
N ILE A 111 18.65 20.83 -21.01
CA ILE A 111 17.95 19.56 -21.30
C ILE A 111 18.92 18.56 -21.98
N LYS A 112 19.72 19.00 -22.96
CA LYS A 112 20.72 18.14 -23.61
C LYS A 112 21.78 17.65 -22.65
N ARG A 113 22.40 18.55 -21.87
CA ARG A 113 23.40 18.19 -20.86
C ARG A 113 22.83 17.20 -19.84
N PHE A 114 21.62 17.44 -19.34
CA PHE A 114 20.97 16.53 -18.38
C PHE A 114 20.70 15.15 -18.99
N SER A 115 20.30 15.07 -20.25
CA SER A 115 20.09 13.80 -20.98
C SER A 115 21.41 13.04 -21.17
N GLU A 116 22.48 13.73 -21.57
CA GLU A 116 23.83 13.18 -21.74
C GLU A 116 24.39 12.67 -20.40
N GLU A 117 24.28 13.46 -19.34
CA GLU A 117 24.76 13.15 -17.99
C GLU A 117 23.96 12.01 -17.34
N SER A 118 22.64 11.99 -17.51
CA SER A 118 21.77 10.87 -17.07
C SER A 118 22.11 9.58 -17.81
N SER A 119 22.32 9.65 -19.13
CA SER A 119 22.68 8.49 -19.96
C SER A 119 24.05 7.93 -19.57
N LYS A 120 25.04 8.80 -19.34
CA LYS A 120 26.37 8.44 -18.85
C LYS A 120 26.31 7.79 -17.47
N THR A 121 25.53 8.37 -16.54
CA THR A 121 25.36 7.84 -15.18
C THR A 121 24.67 6.47 -15.20
N LEU A 122 23.68 6.26 -16.08
CA LEU A 122 23.03 4.96 -16.27
C LEU A 122 23.98 3.90 -16.86
N ALA A 123 24.87 4.28 -17.78
CA ALA A 123 25.91 3.38 -18.29
C ALA A 123 26.88 2.98 -17.17
N GLN A 124 27.46 3.95 -16.45
CA GLN A 124 28.38 3.70 -15.33
C GLN A 124 27.73 2.85 -14.22
N SER A 125 26.44 3.04 -13.96
CA SER A 125 25.64 2.20 -13.05
C SER A 125 25.57 0.75 -13.53
N ARG A 126 25.21 0.52 -14.81
CA ARG A 126 25.16 -0.82 -15.41
C ARG A 126 26.51 -1.52 -15.39
N ASP A 127 27.58 -0.80 -15.73
CA ASP A 127 28.94 -1.32 -15.72
C ASP A 127 29.35 -1.72 -14.29
N LEU A 128 29.04 -0.89 -13.28
CA LEU A 128 29.30 -1.21 -11.87
C LEU A 128 28.51 -2.46 -11.42
N TYR A 129 27.22 -2.55 -11.75
CA TYR A 129 26.42 -3.72 -11.41
C TYR A 129 26.93 -4.99 -12.10
N ALA A 130 27.29 -4.95 -13.38
CA ALA A 130 27.86 -6.10 -14.09
C ALA A 130 29.19 -6.57 -13.47
N ASN A 131 30.06 -5.62 -13.07
CA ASN A 131 31.33 -5.91 -12.38
C ASN A 131 31.15 -6.50 -10.97
N ILE A 132 29.98 -6.36 -10.35
CA ILE A 132 29.65 -6.94 -9.04
C ILE A 132 28.89 -8.26 -9.20
N GLU A 133 27.88 -8.28 -10.08
CA GLU A 133 27.00 -9.42 -10.33
C GLU A 133 27.76 -10.61 -10.92
N TYR A 134 28.66 -10.40 -11.89
CA TYR A 134 29.36 -11.52 -12.52
C TYR A 134 30.29 -12.26 -11.53
N PRO A 135 31.19 -11.61 -10.77
CA PRO A 135 32.00 -12.32 -9.77
C PRO A 135 31.17 -12.99 -8.66
N LEU A 136 30.11 -12.35 -8.17
CA LEU A 136 29.25 -12.94 -7.15
C LEU A 136 28.46 -14.14 -7.67
N SER A 137 27.85 -14.04 -8.87
CA SER A 137 27.10 -15.13 -9.49
C SER A 137 27.96 -16.36 -9.78
N LYS A 138 29.24 -16.17 -10.12
CA LYS A 138 30.23 -17.25 -10.33
C LYS A 138 30.98 -17.67 -9.07
N THR A 139 30.78 -17.00 -7.92
CA THR A 139 31.39 -17.42 -6.65
C THR A 139 30.87 -18.80 -6.25
N LEU A 140 31.78 -19.72 -5.91
CA LEU A 140 31.43 -21.08 -5.49
C LEU A 140 31.01 -21.11 -4.03
N CYS A 141 29.80 -21.61 -3.77
CA CYS A 141 29.31 -21.92 -2.44
C CYS A 141 29.88 -23.26 -1.97
N ASN A 142 30.47 -23.26 -0.77
CA ASN A 142 30.80 -24.47 -0.04
C ASN A 142 29.91 -24.51 1.21
N SER A 143 28.96 -25.43 1.27
CA SER A 143 28.25 -25.81 2.50
C SER A 143 28.20 -27.33 2.60
N GLU A 144 27.99 -27.86 3.80
CA GLU A 144 28.00 -29.31 4.03
C GLU A 144 26.70 -29.98 3.54
N ASP A 145 25.57 -29.25 3.61
CA ASP A 145 24.25 -29.77 3.23
C ASP A 145 23.96 -29.76 1.72
N HIS A 146 24.77 -29.07 0.89
CA HIS A 146 24.46 -28.85 -0.53
C HIS A 146 25.66 -29.15 -1.45
N PRO A 147 25.43 -29.69 -2.67
CA PRO A 147 26.50 -29.91 -3.63
C PRO A 147 27.13 -28.58 -4.06
N ARG A 148 28.47 -28.53 -4.02
CA ARG A 148 29.28 -27.36 -4.37
C ARG A 148 28.97 -26.84 -5.78
N ALA A 149 28.28 -25.72 -5.87
CA ALA A 149 27.98 -25.03 -7.12
C ALA A 149 28.20 -23.51 -6.97
N SER A 150 27.93 -22.73 -8.02
CA SER A 150 27.97 -21.27 -7.92
C SER A 150 26.66 -20.69 -7.38
N VAL A 151 26.72 -19.47 -6.83
CA VAL A 151 25.52 -18.73 -6.36
C VAL A 151 24.42 -18.70 -7.43
N GLU A 152 24.79 -18.48 -8.69
CA GLU A 152 23.89 -18.53 -9.84
C GLU A 152 23.13 -19.86 -9.98
N VAL A 153 23.82 -20.99 -9.83
CA VAL A 153 23.23 -22.33 -9.94
C VAL A 153 22.27 -22.59 -8.78
N HIS A 154 22.66 -22.23 -7.55
CA HIS A 154 21.77 -22.35 -6.38
C HIS A 154 20.52 -21.47 -6.53
N LEU A 155 20.66 -20.21 -6.98
CA LEU A 155 19.53 -19.31 -7.21
C LEU A 155 18.63 -19.77 -8.35
N ASN A 156 19.18 -20.31 -9.45
CA ASN A 156 18.39 -20.79 -10.57
C ASN A 156 17.65 -22.11 -10.22
N ARG A 157 18.27 -22.99 -9.45
CA ARG A 157 17.59 -24.15 -8.87
C ARG A 157 16.46 -23.72 -7.94
N LEU A 158 16.71 -22.79 -7.01
CA LEU A 158 15.67 -22.29 -6.10
C LEU A 158 14.48 -21.65 -6.84
N LYS A 159 14.71 -20.95 -7.97
CA LYS A 159 13.63 -20.46 -8.85
C LYS A 159 12.81 -21.61 -9.47
N GLN A 160 13.44 -22.71 -9.86
CA GLN A 160 12.77 -23.90 -10.40
C GLN A 160 11.97 -24.62 -9.30
N ASP A 161 12.56 -24.82 -8.13
CA ASP A 161 11.90 -25.43 -6.96
C ASP A 161 10.67 -24.60 -6.54
N ILE A 162 10.77 -23.26 -6.54
CA ILE A 162 9.64 -22.34 -6.28
C ILE A 162 8.58 -22.39 -7.39
N ALA A 163 8.95 -22.59 -8.66
CA ALA A 163 8.00 -22.72 -9.76
C ALA A 163 7.20 -24.03 -9.64
N ALA A 164 7.89 -25.16 -9.47
CA ALA A 164 7.27 -26.47 -9.27
C ALA A 164 6.35 -26.49 -8.03
N ALA A 165 6.77 -25.87 -6.92
CA ALA A 165 5.93 -25.76 -5.72
C ALA A 165 4.66 -24.93 -5.94
N ARG A 166 4.66 -23.95 -6.86
CA ARG A 166 3.46 -23.18 -7.22
C ARG A 166 2.52 -23.98 -8.12
N GLU A 167 3.06 -24.72 -9.08
CA GLU A 167 2.29 -25.62 -9.94
C GLU A 167 1.61 -26.72 -9.11
N GLU A 168 2.32 -27.28 -8.12
CA GLU A 168 1.80 -28.28 -7.18
C GLU A 168 0.71 -27.71 -6.27
N VAL A 169 0.85 -26.48 -5.75
CA VAL A 169 -0.21 -25.81 -4.98
C VAL A 169 -1.46 -25.57 -5.82
N LEU A 170 -1.32 -25.23 -7.11
CA LEU A 170 -2.46 -25.06 -8.03
C LEU A 170 -3.13 -26.41 -8.33
N ARG A 171 -2.35 -27.49 -8.53
CA ARG A 171 -2.87 -28.85 -8.71
C ARG A 171 -3.69 -29.30 -7.49
N LEU A 172 -3.12 -29.14 -6.29
CA LEU A 172 -3.79 -29.50 -5.03
C LEU A 172 -5.03 -28.64 -4.76
N SER A 173 -5.07 -27.36 -5.16
CA SER A 173 -6.28 -26.53 -5.08
C SER A 173 -7.39 -27.07 -5.98
N ALA A 174 -7.07 -27.47 -7.21
CA ALA A 174 -8.06 -28.02 -8.13
C ALA A 174 -8.62 -29.38 -7.66
N GLU A 175 -7.76 -30.26 -7.11
CA GLU A 175 -8.17 -31.54 -6.53
C GLU A 175 -9.00 -31.36 -5.25
N TRP A 176 -8.69 -30.36 -4.43
CA TRP A 176 -9.51 -29.97 -3.27
C TRP A 176 -10.89 -29.46 -3.70
N GLU A 177 -10.95 -28.56 -4.67
CA GLU A 177 -12.22 -28.05 -5.23
C GLU A 177 -13.07 -29.17 -5.87
N GLU A 178 -12.44 -30.14 -6.53
CA GLU A 178 -13.12 -31.34 -7.05
C GLU A 178 -13.67 -32.22 -5.94
N CYS A 179 -12.87 -32.50 -4.91
CA CYS A 179 -13.30 -33.25 -3.73
C CYS A 179 -14.52 -32.59 -3.06
N CYS A 180 -14.50 -31.27 -2.86
CA CYS A 180 -15.63 -30.53 -2.30
C CYS A 180 -16.90 -30.62 -3.18
N ARG A 181 -16.78 -30.55 -4.51
CA ARG A 181 -17.93 -30.75 -5.42
C ARG A 181 -18.50 -32.16 -5.30
N THR A 182 -17.63 -33.19 -5.30
CA THR A 182 -18.06 -34.59 -5.15
C THR A 182 -18.72 -34.85 -3.79
N GLU A 183 -18.23 -34.23 -2.71
CA GLU A 183 -18.87 -34.31 -1.39
C GLU A 183 -20.25 -33.63 -1.39
N GLU A 184 -20.36 -32.42 -1.98
CA GLU A 184 -21.64 -31.70 -2.09
C GLU A 184 -22.68 -32.47 -2.92
N GLU A 185 -22.28 -33.01 -4.08
CA GLU A 185 -23.13 -33.87 -4.92
C GLU A 185 -23.60 -35.13 -4.16
N ALA A 186 -22.70 -35.81 -3.43
CA ALA A 186 -23.03 -36.99 -2.62
C ALA A 186 -23.96 -36.66 -1.44
N TRP A 187 -23.75 -35.53 -0.76
CA TRP A 187 -24.66 -35.03 0.28
C TRP A 187 -26.04 -34.72 -0.27
N ASP A 188 -26.12 -34.19 -1.48
CA ASP A 188 -27.38 -33.86 -2.15
C ASP A 188 -28.12 -35.12 -2.64
N ASP A 189 -27.42 -36.13 -3.16
CA ASP A 189 -28.03 -37.44 -3.44
C ASP A 189 -28.50 -38.15 -2.18
N PHE A 190 -27.74 -38.03 -1.07
CA PHE A 190 -28.17 -38.54 0.23
C PHE A 190 -29.48 -37.88 0.68
N LYS A 191 -29.61 -36.55 0.61
CA LYS A 191 -30.84 -35.79 0.90
C LYS A 191 -32.00 -36.23 -0.01
N ARG A 192 -31.79 -36.26 -1.33
CA ARG A 192 -32.76 -36.76 -2.33
C ARG A 192 -33.24 -38.18 -2.00
N GLY A 193 -32.36 -39.02 -1.45
CA GLY A 193 -32.64 -40.37 -0.97
C GLY A 193 -33.62 -40.46 0.20
N PHE A 194 -33.84 -39.39 0.98
CA PHE A 194 -34.91 -39.31 1.99
C PHE A 194 -36.19 -38.71 1.43
N ASP A 195 -36.10 -37.61 0.67
CA ASP A 195 -37.28 -36.92 0.11
C ASP A 195 -38.09 -37.81 -0.84
N ASN A 196 -37.43 -38.69 -1.60
CA ASN A 196 -38.11 -39.64 -2.47
C ASN A 196 -38.83 -40.75 -1.66
N ARG A 197 -38.17 -41.36 -0.66
CA ARG A 197 -38.81 -42.37 0.22
C ARG A 197 -39.97 -41.78 1.02
N GLY A 198 -39.84 -40.53 1.48
CA GLY A 198 -40.88 -39.80 2.22
C GLY A 198 -42.16 -39.50 1.42
N ARG A 199 -42.18 -39.76 0.10
CA ARG A 199 -43.39 -39.67 -0.72
C ARG A 199 -44.16 -40.98 -0.85
N GLU A 200 -43.50 -42.13 -0.79
CA GLU A 200 -44.13 -43.44 -1.03
C GLU A 200 -44.81 -44.02 0.21
N GLU A 201 -44.24 -43.85 1.41
CA GLU A 201 -44.77 -44.49 2.65
C GLU A 201 -45.88 -43.72 3.39
N LYS A 202 -46.52 -42.72 2.77
CA LYS A 202 -47.55 -41.89 3.45
C LYS A 202 -48.80 -42.65 3.93
N GLY A 203 -48.96 -43.93 3.59
CA GLY A 203 -49.99 -44.82 4.12
C GLY A 203 -49.61 -45.60 5.40
N VAL A 204 -48.33 -45.85 5.67
CA VAL A 204 -47.88 -46.84 6.68
C VAL A 204 -47.52 -46.21 8.04
N SER A 205 -47.10 -44.93 8.01
CA SER A 205 -46.38 -44.26 9.10
C SER A 205 -47.00 -44.34 10.51
N LYS A 206 -48.33 -44.31 10.69
CA LYS A 206 -48.91 -44.17 12.05
C LYS A 206 -48.62 -45.34 13.00
N LYS A 207 -48.60 -46.59 12.52
CA LYS A 207 -48.28 -47.75 13.38
C LYS A 207 -46.78 -47.89 13.62
N VAL A 208 -45.96 -47.64 12.59
CA VAL A 208 -44.50 -47.72 12.68
C VAL A 208 -43.96 -46.63 13.61
N ASN A 209 -44.47 -45.40 13.53
CA ASN A 209 -44.08 -44.32 14.44
C ASN A 209 -44.46 -44.62 15.90
N ALA A 210 -45.63 -45.24 16.14
CA ALA A 210 -46.04 -45.64 17.50
C ALA A 210 -45.07 -46.67 18.10
N ALA A 211 -44.76 -47.74 17.36
CA ALA A 211 -43.79 -48.74 17.79
C ALA A 211 -42.37 -48.15 17.96
N ALA A 212 -41.97 -47.19 17.12
CA ALA A 212 -40.67 -46.53 17.23
C ALA A 212 -40.56 -45.62 18.48
N GLU A 213 -41.63 -44.93 18.88
CA GLU A 213 -41.63 -44.16 20.14
C GLU A 213 -41.74 -45.06 21.37
N GLU A 214 -42.45 -46.18 21.28
CA GLU A 214 -42.50 -47.21 22.34
C GLU A 214 -41.12 -47.83 22.56
N PHE A 215 -40.43 -48.26 21.50
CA PHE A 215 -39.04 -48.74 21.56
C PHE A 215 -38.05 -47.69 22.08
N LYS A 216 -38.18 -46.41 21.67
CA LYS A 216 -37.36 -45.31 22.25
C LYS A 216 -37.59 -45.14 23.75
N LYS A 217 -38.81 -45.35 24.23
CA LYS A 217 -39.16 -45.25 25.66
C LYS A 217 -38.58 -46.44 26.44
N GLU A 218 -38.69 -47.65 25.90
CA GLU A 218 -38.07 -48.86 26.47
C GLU A 218 -36.53 -48.73 26.53
N ALA A 219 -35.89 -48.29 25.45
CA ALA A 219 -34.45 -48.07 25.40
C ALA A 219 -33.96 -47.04 26.43
N ARG A 220 -34.72 -45.96 26.69
CA ARG A 220 -34.42 -45.01 27.78
C ARG A 220 -34.57 -45.66 29.15
N ALA A 221 -35.64 -46.41 29.40
CA ALA A 221 -35.84 -47.08 30.67
C ALA A 221 -34.73 -48.10 30.98
N ILE A 222 -34.24 -48.83 29.98
CA ILE A 222 -33.09 -49.74 30.12
C ILE A 222 -31.81 -48.96 30.45
N VAL A 223 -31.57 -47.82 29.79
CA VAL A 223 -30.41 -46.95 30.07
C VAL A 223 -30.48 -46.35 31.47
N GLU A 224 -31.64 -45.85 31.89
CA GLU A 224 -31.87 -45.29 33.24
C GLU A 224 -31.67 -46.36 34.33
N ALA A 225 -32.19 -47.58 34.14
CA ALA A 225 -31.98 -48.70 35.06
C ALA A 225 -30.50 -49.13 35.13
N ASN A 226 -29.79 -49.15 34.01
CA ASN A 226 -28.35 -49.46 33.99
C ASN A 226 -27.51 -48.40 34.70
N TYR A 227 -27.87 -47.11 34.62
CA TYR A 227 -27.21 -46.06 35.41
C TYR A 227 -27.47 -46.22 36.92
N GLN A 228 -28.71 -46.52 37.33
CA GLN A 228 -29.03 -46.76 38.74
C GLN A 228 -28.23 -47.94 39.32
N LEU A 229 -28.15 -49.06 38.60
CA LEU A 229 -27.36 -50.23 39.01
C LEU A 229 -25.85 -49.92 39.10
N LEU A 230 -25.34 -49.03 38.25
CA LEU A 230 -23.95 -48.60 38.27
C LEU A 230 -23.64 -47.71 39.49
N ASP A 231 -24.54 -46.77 39.83
CA ASP A 231 -24.43 -45.91 41.02
C ASP A 231 -24.52 -46.74 42.32
N GLU A 232 -25.46 -47.71 42.38
CA GLU A 232 -25.55 -48.68 43.49
C GLU A 232 -24.23 -49.46 43.63
N THR A 233 -23.68 -49.96 42.53
CA THR A 233 -22.43 -50.75 42.51
C THR A 233 -21.22 -49.92 42.97
N ASP A 234 -21.11 -48.66 42.54
CA ASP A 234 -20.04 -47.73 42.96
C ASP A 234 -20.16 -47.34 44.44
N GLN A 235 -21.37 -47.15 44.96
CA GLN A 235 -21.60 -46.95 46.40
C GLN A 235 -21.16 -48.19 47.20
N ASP A 236 -21.47 -49.39 46.72
CA ASP A 236 -21.12 -50.66 47.35
C ASP A 236 -19.60 -50.89 47.37
N PHE A 237 -18.89 -50.53 46.30
CA PHE A 237 -17.42 -50.52 46.26
C PHE A 237 -16.80 -49.47 47.20
N LYS A 238 -17.36 -48.26 47.25
CA LYS A 238 -16.91 -47.20 48.18
C LYS A 238 -17.03 -47.64 49.64
N GLN A 239 -18.12 -48.31 50.02
CA GLN A 239 -18.28 -48.87 51.35
C GLN A 239 -17.22 -49.95 51.65
N LYS A 240 -17.06 -50.94 50.76
CA LYS A 240 -16.05 -52.02 50.93
C LYS A 240 -14.61 -51.49 51.03
N ILE A 241 -14.28 -50.44 50.28
CA ILE A 241 -12.97 -49.76 50.38
C ILE A 241 -12.82 -49.10 51.76
N GLN A 242 -13.85 -48.46 52.30
CA GLN A 242 -13.80 -47.87 53.65
C GLN A 242 -13.68 -48.96 54.74
N GLU A 243 -14.42 -50.06 54.62
CA GLU A 243 -14.38 -51.19 55.56
C GLU A 243 -12.99 -51.85 55.59
N GLU A 244 -12.41 -52.19 54.44
CA GLU A 244 -11.04 -52.74 54.39
C GLU A 244 -9.98 -51.72 54.82
N THR A 245 -10.16 -50.42 54.54
CA THR A 245 -9.24 -49.37 55.03
C THR A 245 -9.28 -49.24 56.56
N GLN A 246 -10.48 -49.31 57.18
CA GLN A 246 -10.62 -49.35 58.64
C GLN A 246 -10.02 -50.62 59.23
N LYS A 247 -10.24 -51.78 58.61
CA LYS A 247 -9.68 -53.08 59.01
C LYS A 247 -8.15 -53.11 58.91
N ILE A 248 -7.55 -52.53 57.87
CA ILE A 248 -6.10 -52.35 57.74
C ILE A 248 -5.56 -51.44 58.84
N MET A 249 -6.21 -50.31 59.13
CA MET A 249 -5.81 -49.44 60.25
C MET A 249 -5.95 -50.13 61.62
N ALA A 250 -7.02 -50.92 61.83
CA ALA A 250 -7.23 -51.67 63.07
C ALA A 250 -6.14 -52.71 63.30
N ASN A 251 -5.74 -53.45 62.26
CA ASN A 251 -4.62 -54.40 62.33
C ASN A 251 -3.29 -53.69 62.61
N LEU A 252 -3.01 -52.59 61.89
CA LEU A 252 -1.81 -51.76 62.12
C LEU A 252 -1.73 -51.13 63.52
N LEU A 253 -2.86 -50.99 64.22
CA LEU A 253 -2.93 -50.53 65.61
C LEU A 253 -2.99 -51.68 66.63
N ALA A 254 -3.06 -52.93 66.18
CA ALA A 254 -3.04 -54.14 67.02
C ALA A 254 -1.70 -54.90 66.96
N ASP A 255 -0.90 -54.68 65.91
CA ASP A 255 0.47 -55.18 65.75
C ASP A 255 1.54 -54.23 66.39
N ILE A 256 1.16 -53.40 67.37
CA ILE A 256 2.01 -52.43 68.11
C ILE A 256 1.86 -52.63 69.62
#